data_AF-A0AAV3HJH3-F1
#
_entry.id   AF-A0AAV3HJH3-F1
#
_cell.length_a   1.000
_cell.length_b   1.000
_cell.length_c   1.000
_cell.angle_alpha   90.00
_cell.angle_beta   90.00
_cell.angle_gamma   90.00
#
_symmetry.space_group_name_H-M   'P 1'
#
loop_
_entity.id
_entity.type
_entity.pdbx_description
1 polymer ?
#
loop_
_entity_poly.entity_id
_entity_poly.type
_entity_poly.pdbx_seq_one_letter_code
_entity_poly.pdbx_strand_id
1 'polypeptide(L)'
;MKGLTKTAVTLVAVLGIAACGSDSDSIEYSNLQAVHASADAPLANVWINDEAALTGVDYGVGSGYVRVPEGANSVQVDVQLPGGEVATVVDRTTLELDSDLNYTAFVVGDASGASNPVEPLIVTRSATSMADANSLDVQVVHAASGVPAVDLYVTEPGAALADSSPITNLAYKASTDVLNIPAGDYQVRLAVGDTVAFDSGTIPLPANANLTIAAISTGDSNSTSPVKLMVLDGSGSSIIEDTGSQAEVRVGHLVDGAPVVDVHVDGAAFAPLADLEFKQIRGYLDLAPKAYDIDVYVDGTTTDPIIDVDGLEVKGGMDYSIYAVGVVAPAIAIEPLVVEDMRRAVATSATLNVTHAAANPVAEMVDIYLTTSAGIDGSDPAIANFAYKDSVQGVYVAEGSYFVTVTVAGDPNTVAIDSAPVTVMNGVVYQVVAIDDGNNGGFNLIVDDITD
;
A
#
# COMPACT_ATOMS: atom_id res chain seq x y z
N MET A 1 -95.33 12.92 -50.47
CA MET A 1 -94.40 13.82 -51.18
C MET A 1 -92.98 13.35 -50.93
N LYS A 2 -92.12 13.57 -51.93
CA LYS A 2 -90.69 13.22 -52.06
C LYS A 2 -89.88 13.42 -50.77
N GLY A 3 -88.81 12.68 -50.47
CA GLY A 3 -88.02 11.81 -51.34
C GLY A 3 -87.01 10.95 -50.58
N LEU A 4 -86.39 10.07 -51.36
CA LEU A 4 -85.33 9.14 -51.00
C LEU A 4 -84.03 9.88 -50.64
N THR A 5 -83.30 9.35 -49.66
CA THR A 5 -81.84 9.52 -49.54
C THR A 5 -81.20 8.19 -49.15
N LYS A 6 -80.04 7.95 -49.75
CA LYS A 6 -79.42 6.66 -50.01
C LYS A 6 -78.58 6.15 -48.84
N THR A 7 -78.55 4.83 -48.79
CA THR A 7 -77.60 3.90 -48.18
C THR A 7 -76.12 4.31 -48.32
N ALA A 8 -75.36 4.16 -47.23
CA ALA A 8 -73.97 3.68 -47.26
C ALA A 8 -73.59 3.17 -45.85
N VAL A 9 -73.52 1.85 -45.69
CA VAL A 9 -72.99 1.19 -44.50
C VAL A 9 -71.47 1.18 -44.67
N THR A 10 -70.77 1.99 -43.89
CA THR A 10 -69.31 2.03 -43.87
C THR A 10 -68.80 0.85 -43.04
N LEU A 11 -68.19 -0.11 -43.73
CA LEU A 11 -67.44 -1.22 -43.14
C LEU A 11 -66.16 -0.64 -42.50
N VAL A 12 -66.15 -0.45 -41.19
CA VAL A 12 -64.92 -0.10 -40.45
C VAL A 12 -64.09 -1.39 -40.33
N ALA A 13 -63.09 -1.53 -41.20
CA ALA A 13 -62.03 -2.50 -41.03
C ALA A 13 -61.22 -2.10 -39.79
N VAL A 14 -61.34 -2.88 -38.72
CA VAL A 14 -60.42 -2.83 -37.58
C VAL A 14 -59.08 -3.35 -38.09
N LEU A 15 -58.20 -2.45 -38.53
CA LEU A 15 -56.77 -2.72 -38.62
C LEU A 15 -56.28 -2.90 -37.18
N GLY A 16 -56.08 -4.16 -36.79
CA GLY A 16 -55.23 -4.48 -35.65
C GLY A 16 -53.81 -4.04 -35.99
N ILE A 17 -53.44 -2.83 -35.57
CA ILE A 17 -52.04 -2.45 -35.44
C ILE A 17 -51.55 -3.21 -34.21
N ALA A 18 -50.93 -4.37 -34.44
CA ALA A 18 -49.97 -4.92 -33.51
C ALA A 18 -48.80 -3.94 -33.47
N ALA A 19 -48.86 -2.98 -32.55
CA ALA A 19 -47.69 -2.24 -32.12
C ALA A 19 -46.83 -3.22 -31.30
N CYS A 20 -46.02 -4.01 -32.00
CA CYS A 20 -44.79 -4.52 -31.40
C CYS A 20 -43.86 -3.33 -31.22
N GLY A 21 -44.06 -2.58 -30.14
CA GLY A 21 -42.99 -1.76 -29.56
C GLY A 21 -42.07 -2.73 -28.85
N SER A 22 -41.11 -3.26 -29.58
CA SER A 22 -39.98 -4.00 -29.03
C SER A 22 -38.99 -2.99 -28.46
N ASP A 23 -39.34 -2.35 -27.35
CA ASP A 23 -38.34 -1.75 -26.47
C ASP A 23 -37.88 -2.90 -25.58
N SER A 24 -36.80 -3.56 -26.00
CA SER A 24 -36.00 -4.31 -25.05
C SER A 24 -35.37 -3.27 -24.14
N ASP A 25 -35.95 -3.06 -22.95
CA ASP A 25 -35.31 -2.34 -21.84
C ASP A 25 -34.05 -3.12 -21.43
N SER A 26 -32.99 -3.02 -22.24
CA SER A 26 -31.67 -3.48 -21.82
C SER A 26 -31.21 -2.51 -20.75
N ILE A 27 -31.06 -3.00 -19.52
CA ILE A 27 -30.36 -2.28 -18.48
C ILE A 27 -28.96 -2.00 -19.04
N GLU A 28 -28.64 -0.72 -19.22
CA GLU A 28 -27.27 -0.31 -19.53
C GLU A 28 -26.45 -0.33 -18.24
N TYR A 29 -25.13 -0.40 -18.39
CA TYR A 29 -24.22 -0.56 -17.27
C TYR A 29 -23.06 0.42 -17.40
N SER A 30 -22.62 0.93 -16.27
CA SER A 30 -21.41 1.70 -16.09
C SER A 30 -20.36 0.86 -15.33
N ASN A 31 -19.18 1.43 -15.11
CA ASN A 31 -18.11 0.81 -14.33
C ASN A 31 -17.59 1.76 -13.26
N LEU A 32 -17.40 1.24 -12.05
CA LEU A 32 -16.86 1.99 -10.91
C LEU A 32 -15.62 1.27 -10.35
N GLN A 33 -14.52 2.00 -10.24
CA GLN A 33 -13.29 1.57 -9.58
C GLN A 33 -13.09 2.40 -8.31
N ALA A 34 -12.57 1.80 -7.25
CA ALA A 34 -12.23 2.51 -6.03
C ALA A 34 -10.73 2.47 -5.76
N VAL A 35 -10.22 3.56 -5.18
CA VAL A 35 -8.79 3.78 -4.95
C VAL A 35 -8.58 4.37 -3.56
N HIS A 36 -7.63 3.82 -2.81
CA HIS A 36 -7.21 4.38 -1.53
C HIS A 36 -5.94 5.23 -1.71
N ALA A 37 -6.09 6.55 -1.74
CA ALA A 37 -5.01 7.51 -1.99
C ALA A 37 -4.63 8.36 -0.76
N SER A 38 -5.28 8.15 0.39
CA SER A 38 -4.94 8.80 1.67
C SER A 38 -3.85 8.00 2.37
N ALA A 39 -2.68 8.61 2.60
CA ALA A 39 -1.50 7.88 3.11
C ALA A 39 -1.62 7.52 4.60
N ASP A 40 -2.18 8.42 5.41
CA ASP A 40 -2.33 8.25 6.86
C ASP A 40 -3.66 7.59 7.28
N ALA A 41 -4.51 7.23 6.32
CA ALA A 41 -5.78 6.57 6.61
C ALA A 41 -5.63 5.05 6.82
N PRO A 42 -6.50 4.47 7.67
CA PRO A 42 -6.57 3.01 7.87
C PRO A 42 -7.14 2.29 6.65
N LEU A 43 -7.05 0.96 6.65
CA LEU A 43 -7.64 0.09 5.62
C LEU A 43 -9.10 0.47 5.34
N ALA A 44 -9.45 0.61 4.06
CA ALA A 44 -10.78 0.99 3.63
C ALA A 44 -11.59 -0.19 3.08
N ASN A 45 -12.90 -0.12 3.28
CA ASN A 45 -13.91 -0.94 2.64
C ASN A 45 -14.78 -0.04 1.77
N VAL A 46 -15.13 -0.52 0.58
CA VAL A 46 -16.02 0.20 -0.33
C VAL A 46 -17.26 -0.63 -0.59
N TRP A 47 -18.42 -0.01 -0.37
CA TRP A 47 -19.71 -0.62 -0.55
C TRP A 47 -20.41 0.00 -1.74
N ILE A 48 -20.96 -0.83 -2.61
CA ILE A 48 -21.77 -0.43 -3.75
C ILE A 48 -23.11 -1.15 -3.63
N ASN A 49 -24.21 -0.40 -3.60
CA ASN A 49 -25.57 -0.95 -3.48
C ASN A 49 -25.75 -1.95 -2.32
N ASP A 50 -25.19 -1.61 -1.15
CA ASP A 50 -25.16 -2.47 0.07
C ASP A 50 -24.31 -3.74 -0.02
N GLU A 51 -23.58 -3.96 -1.11
CA GLU A 51 -22.65 -5.07 -1.25
C GLU A 51 -21.20 -4.59 -1.15
N ALA A 52 -20.36 -5.37 -0.46
CA ALA A 52 -18.93 -5.07 -0.36
C ALA A 52 -18.29 -5.24 -1.74
N ALA A 53 -17.91 -4.13 -2.37
CA ALA A 53 -17.16 -4.12 -3.61
C ALA A 53 -15.66 -4.35 -3.32
N LEU A 54 -15.18 -3.82 -2.20
CA LEU A 54 -13.81 -3.98 -1.71
C LEU A 54 -13.79 -4.09 -0.19
N THR A 55 -12.88 -4.91 0.32
CA THR A 55 -12.67 -5.10 1.76
C THR A 55 -11.19 -5.10 2.10
N GLY A 56 -10.79 -4.31 3.10
CA GLY A 56 -9.43 -4.28 3.62
C GLY A 56 -8.41 -3.73 2.62
N VAL A 57 -8.81 -2.74 1.82
CA VAL A 57 -7.92 -2.12 0.84
C VAL A 57 -7.00 -1.17 1.55
N ASP A 58 -5.70 -1.41 1.38
CA ASP A 58 -4.68 -0.54 1.93
C ASP A 58 -4.43 0.69 1.06
N TYR A 59 -3.71 1.67 1.60
CA TYR A 59 -3.16 2.78 0.85
C TYR A 59 -2.31 2.31 -0.33
N GLY A 60 -2.36 3.07 -1.43
CA GLY A 60 -1.59 2.70 -2.62
C GLY A 60 -2.21 1.53 -3.38
N VAL A 61 -3.48 1.20 -3.12
CA VAL A 61 -4.21 0.15 -3.83
C VAL A 61 -5.47 0.69 -4.52
N GLY A 62 -5.66 0.27 -5.76
CA GLY A 62 -6.86 0.46 -6.56
C GLY A 62 -7.46 -0.88 -7.01
N SER A 63 -8.79 -0.97 -7.03
CA SER A 63 -9.49 -2.17 -7.46
C SER A 63 -9.46 -2.38 -8.97
N GLY A 64 -10.04 -3.48 -9.45
CA GLY A 64 -10.58 -3.50 -10.82
C GLY A 64 -11.90 -2.72 -10.92
N TYR A 65 -12.35 -2.49 -12.15
CA TYR A 65 -13.69 -1.97 -12.40
C TYR A 65 -14.77 -2.96 -11.94
N VAL A 66 -15.73 -2.45 -11.17
CA VAL A 66 -16.96 -3.14 -10.80
C VAL A 66 -18.07 -2.67 -11.74
N ARG A 67 -18.70 -3.62 -12.43
CA ARG A 67 -19.80 -3.35 -13.36
C ARG A 67 -21.11 -3.13 -12.60
N VAL A 68 -21.75 -1.99 -12.82
CA VAL A 68 -22.91 -1.53 -12.07
C VAL A 68 -23.99 -1.00 -13.04
N PRO A 69 -25.29 -1.10 -12.72
CA PRO A 69 -26.34 -0.55 -13.58
C PRO A 69 -26.16 0.95 -13.81
N GLU A 70 -26.56 1.46 -14.97
CA GLU A 70 -26.74 2.90 -15.20
C GLU A 70 -27.79 3.48 -14.22
N GLY A 71 -27.62 4.76 -13.88
CA GLY A 71 -28.49 5.53 -13.00
C GLY A 71 -28.04 5.52 -11.55
N ALA A 72 -29.01 5.65 -10.65
CA ALA A 72 -28.76 5.79 -9.22
C ALA A 72 -28.13 4.54 -8.60
N ASN A 73 -26.88 4.65 -8.16
CA ASN A 73 -26.18 3.66 -7.38
C ASN A 73 -25.73 4.27 -6.05
N SER A 74 -25.82 3.52 -4.96
CA SER A 74 -25.31 4.00 -3.67
C SER A 74 -23.88 3.56 -3.46
N VAL A 75 -23.02 4.49 -3.02
CA VAL A 75 -21.65 4.20 -2.60
C VAL A 75 -21.47 4.63 -1.15
N GLN A 76 -20.72 3.85 -0.40
CA GLN A 76 -20.28 4.17 0.96
C GLN A 76 -18.84 3.71 1.14
N VAL A 77 -18.06 4.46 1.91
CA VAL A 77 -16.70 4.08 2.28
C VAL A 77 -16.59 4.05 3.79
N ASP A 78 -16.14 2.90 4.29
CA ASP A 78 -15.81 2.73 5.70
C ASP A 78 -14.32 2.48 5.86
N VAL A 79 -13.76 2.85 7.01
CA VAL A 79 -12.39 2.52 7.41
C VAL A 79 -12.41 1.56 8.58
N GLN A 80 -11.42 0.67 8.63
CA GLN A 80 -11.22 -0.28 9.71
C GLN A 80 -10.41 0.38 10.81
N LEU A 81 -10.98 0.47 12.01
CA LEU A 81 -10.30 0.96 13.20
C LEU A 81 -9.69 -0.22 13.98
N PRO A 82 -8.68 0.03 14.83
CA PRO A 82 -8.15 -1.00 15.70
C PRO A 82 -9.21 -1.72 16.53
N GLY A 83 -9.00 -3.01 16.76
CA GLY A 83 -9.97 -3.86 17.48
C GLY A 83 -11.16 -4.33 16.65
N GLY A 84 -11.16 -4.07 15.33
CA GLY A 84 -12.19 -4.55 14.40
C GLY A 84 -13.43 -3.67 14.33
N GLU A 85 -13.40 -2.49 14.95
CA GLU A 85 -14.43 -1.48 14.75
C GLU A 85 -14.35 -0.90 13.32
N VAL A 86 -15.46 -0.35 12.84
CA VAL A 86 -15.57 0.23 11.50
C VAL A 86 -16.19 1.61 11.63
N ALA A 87 -15.60 2.61 10.97
CA ALA A 87 -16.13 3.97 10.92
C ALA A 87 -16.47 4.36 9.48
N THR A 88 -17.68 4.89 9.28
CA THR A 88 -18.07 5.44 7.98
C THR A 88 -17.44 6.81 7.80
N VAL A 89 -16.59 6.95 6.78
CA VAL A 89 -15.90 8.21 6.44
C VAL A 89 -16.55 8.89 5.24
N VAL A 90 -17.15 8.12 4.35
CA VAL A 90 -18.04 8.63 3.29
C VAL A 90 -19.41 8.03 3.53
N ASP A 91 -20.32 8.87 4.02
CA ASP A 91 -21.73 8.52 4.21
C ASP A 91 -22.32 7.97 2.91
N ARG A 92 -23.31 7.07 3.06
CA ARG A 92 -24.04 6.51 1.93
C ARG A 92 -24.57 7.62 1.01
N THR A 93 -23.96 7.70 -0.16
CA THR A 93 -24.23 8.74 -1.16
C THR A 93 -24.72 8.10 -2.43
N THR A 94 -25.75 8.69 -3.05
CA THR A 94 -26.20 8.27 -4.38
C THR A 94 -25.33 8.93 -5.44
N LEU A 95 -24.73 8.10 -6.28
CA LEU A 95 -24.01 8.47 -7.47
C LEU A 95 -24.86 8.11 -8.69
N GLU A 96 -25.18 9.11 -9.51
CA GLU A 96 -25.87 8.91 -10.79
C GLU A 96 -24.81 8.54 -11.84
N LEU A 97 -24.83 7.28 -12.27
CA LEU A 97 -23.87 6.72 -13.21
C LEU A 97 -24.42 6.73 -14.63
N ASP A 98 -23.59 7.16 -15.57
CA ASP A 98 -23.89 7.15 -17.00
C ASP A 98 -23.15 5.96 -17.66
N SER A 99 -23.83 5.23 -18.54
CA SER A 99 -23.28 4.06 -19.25
C SER A 99 -22.18 4.46 -20.24
N ASP A 100 -22.15 5.72 -20.69
CA ASP A 100 -21.10 6.28 -21.54
C ASP A 100 -19.82 6.61 -20.76
N LEU A 101 -19.81 6.47 -19.43
CA LEU A 101 -18.70 6.82 -18.56
C LEU A 101 -18.22 5.64 -17.70
N ASN A 102 -16.91 5.64 -17.44
CA ASN A 102 -16.27 4.90 -16.36
C ASN A 102 -15.90 5.87 -15.24
N TYR A 103 -16.02 5.42 -14.01
CA TYR A 103 -15.82 6.21 -12.80
C TYR A 103 -14.70 5.62 -11.96
N THR A 104 -13.83 6.49 -11.45
CA THR A 104 -12.83 6.15 -10.43
C THR A 104 -13.09 7.02 -9.20
N ALA A 105 -13.41 6.38 -8.07
CA ALA A 105 -13.59 7.04 -6.79
C ALA A 105 -12.31 6.91 -5.95
N PHE A 106 -11.59 8.01 -5.82
CA PHE A 106 -10.42 8.10 -4.94
C PHE A 106 -10.84 8.52 -3.54
N VAL A 107 -10.35 7.84 -2.52
CA VAL A 107 -10.35 8.32 -1.14
C VAL A 107 -9.09 9.15 -0.95
N VAL A 108 -9.24 10.47 -0.83
CA VAL A 108 -8.12 11.44 -0.72
C VAL A 108 -8.23 12.24 0.58
N GLY A 109 -7.17 12.95 0.95
CA GLY A 109 -7.11 13.77 2.17
C GLY A 109 -6.36 13.06 3.30
N ASP A 110 -6.42 13.63 4.50
CA ASP A 110 -5.65 13.20 5.66
C ASP A 110 -6.60 12.75 6.79
N ALA A 111 -6.44 11.51 7.27
CA ALA A 111 -7.26 10.91 8.33
C ALA A 111 -7.01 11.54 9.71
N SER A 112 -5.84 12.13 9.91
CA SER A 112 -5.56 13.01 11.06
C SER A 112 -6.47 14.24 11.11
N GLY A 113 -7.16 14.57 10.00
CA GLY A 113 -8.06 15.72 9.88
C GLY A 113 -7.32 17.06 9.77
N ALA A 114 -5.99 17.05 9.56
CA ALA A 114 -5.20 18.25 9.34
C ALA A 114 -5.40 18.77 7.91
N SER A 115 -5.73 20.07 7.75
CA SER A 115 -5.80 20.84 6.50
C SER A 115 -6.78 20.36 5.40
N ASN A 116 -6.84 19.07 5.07
CA ASN A 116 -7.73 18.45 4.10
C ASN A 116 -8.34 17.17 4.70
N PRO A 117 -9.59 17.17 5.19
CA PRO A 117 -10.20 15.96 5.73
C PRO A 117 -10.37 14.89 4.63
N VAL A 118 -10.42 13.62 5.04
CA VAL A 118 -10.71 12.52 4.12
C VAL A 118 -12.05 12.76 3.41
N GLU A 119 -12.03 12.70 2.08
CA GLU A 119 -13.21 12.91 1.23
C GLU A 119 -13.09 12.12 -0.09
N PRO A 120 -14.22 11.87 -0.80
CA PRO A 120 -14.17 11.23 -2.10
C PRO A 120 -13.83 12.24 -3.22
N LEU A 121 -12.94 11.84 -4.12
CA LEU A 121 -12.68 12.49 -5.40
C LEU A 121 -13.17 11.57 -6.53
N ILE A 122 -14.21 11.99 -7.24
CA ILE A 122 -14.75 11.24 -8.39
C ILE A 122 -14.11 11.76 -9.67
N VAL A 123 -13.41 10.87 -10.38
CA VAL A 123 -12.85 11.13 -11.70
C VAL A 123 -13.61 10.28 -12.72
N THR A 124 -13.97 10.90 -13.84
CA THR A 124 -14.71 10.24 -14.92
C THR A 124 -13.90 10.21 -16.21
N ARG A 125 -14.11 9.17 -17.00
CA ARG A 125 -13.62 9.06 -18.37
C ARG A 125 -14.63 8.36 -19.26
N SER A 126 -14.54 8.58 -20.58
CA SER A 126 -15.37 7.87 -21.57
C SER A 126 -15.22 6.35 -21.43
N ALA A 127 -16.34 5.63 -21.45
CA ALA A 127 -16.38 4.16 -21.54
C ALA A 127 -15.88 3.66 -22.91
N THR A 128 -15.98 4.50 -23.94
CA THR A 128 -15.41 4.22 -25.26
C THR A 128 -13.97 4.71 -25.32
N SER A 129 -13.04 3.77 -25.48
CA SER A 129 -11.61 4.04 -25.65
C SER A 129 -11.29 4.61 -27.05
N MET A 130 -10.39 5.58 -27.11
CA MET A 130 -9.77 6.08 -28.35
C MET A 130 -8.47 5.34 -28.69
N ALA A 131 -7.91 4.58 -27.74
CA ALA A 131 -6.71 3.78 -27.92
C ALA A 131 -6.84 2.76 -29.07
N ASP A 132 -5.76 2.60 -29.83
CA ASP A 132 -5.67 1.63 -30.93
C ASP A 132 -4.29 0.93 -30.94
N ALA A 133 -4.00 0.18 -32.01
CA ALA A 133 -2.75 -0.56 -32.17
C ALA A 133 -1.47 0.31 -32.15
N ASN A 134 -1.58 1.64 -32.19
CA ASN A 134 -0.48 2.60 -32.19
C ASN A 134 -0.62 3.68 -31.10
N SER A 135 -1.71 3.69 -30.33
CA SER A 135 -2.00 4.75 -29.36
C SER A 135 -2.53 4.19 -28.05
N LEU A 136 -2.49 5.01 -27.00
CA LEU A 136 -3.11 4.72 -25.72
C LEU A 136 -3.89 5.92 -25.20
N ASP A 137 -4.81 5.66 -24.29
CA ASP A 137 -5.54 6.69 -23.56
C ASP A 137 -4.98 6.85 -22.16
N VAL A 138 -4.56 8.06 -21.79
CA VAL A 138 -4.04 8.37 -20.45
C VAL A 138 -4.81 9.54 -19.84
N GLN A 139 -5.24 9.38 -18.59
CA GLN A 139 -5.76 10.48 -17.77
C GLN A 139 -4.85 10.63 -16.56
N VAL A 140 -4.43 11.84 -16.22
CA VAL A 140 -3.59 12.10 -15.05
C VAL A 140 -4.39 12.81 -13.97
N VAL A 141 -4.27 12.36 -12.74
CA VAL A 141 -4.98 12.88 -11.56
C VAL A 141 -3.97 13.31 -10.52
N HIS A 142 -4.15 14.47 -9.91
CA HIS A 142 -3.39 14.86 -8.73
C HIS A 142 -4.20 14.57 -7.46
N ALA A 143 -3.88 13.46 -6.79
CA ALA A 143 -4.59 12.95 -5.61
C ALA A 143 -3.81 13.08 -4.28
N ALA A 144 -2.56 13.55 -4.31
CA ALA A 144 -1.73 13.74 -3.12
C ALA A 144 -2.13 14.97 -2.30
N SER A 145 -2.60 14.75 -1.06
CA SER A 145 -2.89 15.82 -0.09
C SER A 145 -1.59 16.49 0.35
N GLY A 146 -1.66 17.79 0.67
CA GLY A 146 -0.51 18.56 1.16
C GLY A 146 0.55 18.91 0.10
N VAL A 147 0.45 18.36 -1.11
CA VAL A 147 1.34 18.66 -2.22
C VAL A 147 0.80 19.85 -3.03
N PRO A 148 1.62 20.88 -3.32
CA PRO A 148 1.20 22.02 -4.14
C PRO A 148 0.85 21.62 -5.57
N ALA A 149 0.25 22.56 -6.32
CA ALA A 149 -0.02 22.33 -7.73
C ALA A 149 1.27 22.00 -8.52
N VAL A 150 1.19 20.99 -9.38
CA VAL A 150 2.31 20.45 -10.14
C VAL A 150 2.13 20.67 -11.64
N ASP A 151 3.21 21.04 -12.31
CA ASP A 151 3.30 21.04 -13.76
C ASP A 151 3.56 19.62 -14.27
N LEU A 152 2.64 19.10 -15.10
CA LEU A 152 2.73 17.76 -15.67
C LEU A 152 3.50 17.76 -16.99
N TYR A 153 4.55 16.95 -17.07
CA TYR A 153 5.31 16.71 -18.28
C TYR A 153 5.23 15.23 -18.67
N VAL A 154 4.97 14.98 -19.95
CA VAL A 154 5.13 13.65 -20.57
C VAL A 154 5.99 13.83 -21.79
N THR A 155 7.19 13.26 -21.76
CA THR A 155 8.23 13.53 -22.77
C THR A 155 8.94 12.25 -23.20
N GLU A 156 9.65 12.30 -24.31
CA GLU A 156 10.62 11.23 -24.64
C GLU A 156 11.69 11.09 -23.54
N PRO A 157 12.26 9.88 -23.36
CA PRO A 157 13.28 9.65 -22.36
C PRO A 157 14.50 10.56 -22.51
N GLY A 158 14.91 11.21 -21.42
CA GLY A 158 16.08 12.08 -21.37
C GLY A 158 15.87 13.48 -21.96
N ALA A 159 14.66 13.83 -22.39
CA ALA A 159 14.35 15.18 -22.84
C ALA A 159 14.55 16.20 -21.71
N ALA A 160 15.16 17.36 -21.99
CA ALA A 160 15.34 18.42 -21.01
C ALA A 160 14.01 19.15 -20.73
N LEU A 161 13.64 19.33 -19.46
CA LEU A 161 12.41 20.06 -19.11
C LEU A 161 12.48 21.52 -19.54
N ALA A 162 13.66 22.13 -19.53
CA ALA A 162 13.85 23.52 -19.95
C ALA A 162 13.45 23.78 -21.41
N ASP A 163 13.49 22.73 -22.26
CA ASP A 163 13.09 22.78 -23.66
C ASP A 163 11.66 22.25 -23.87
N SER A 164 11.00 21.79 -22.80
CA SER A 164 9.67 21.18 -22.83
C SER A 164 8.63 22.12 -22.24
N SER A 165 7.39 22.04 -22.73
CA SER A 165 6.26 22.73 -22.11
C SER A 165 5.43 21.74 -21.29
N PRO A 166 4.92 22.13 -20.11
CA PRO A 166 4.01 21.27 -19.37
C PRO A 166 2.71 21.10 -20.17
N ILE A 167 2.11 19.92 -20.07
CA ILE A 167 0.79 19.63 -20.63
C ILE A 167 -0.25 20.53 -19.95
N THR A 168 -0.18 20.60 -18.62
CA THR A 168 -1.04 21.43 -17.79
C THR A 168 -0.43 21.58 -16.40
N ASN A 169 -0.95 22.52 -15.62
CA ASN A 169 -0.72 22.63 -14.18
C ASN A 169 -1.91 22.00 -13.44
N LEU A 170 -1.68 20.94 -12.69
CA LEU A 170 -2.69 20.24 -11.90
C LEU A 170 -2.61 20.73 -10.46
N ALA A 171 -3.69 21.31 -9.95
CA ALA A 171 -3.87 21.51 -8.51
C ALA A 171 -4.32 20.21 -7.84
N TYR A 172 -4.19 20.12 -6.51
CA TYR A 172 -4.76 19.01 -5.73
C TYR A 172 -6.24 18.80 -6.09
N LYS A 173 -6.60 17.53 -6.36
CA LYS A 173 -7.89 17.03 -6.86
C LYS A 173 -8.25 17.40 -8.30
N ALA A 174 -7.36 18.05 -9.05
CA ALA A 174 -7.56 18.25 -10.48
C ALA A 174 -7.14 17.01 -11.28
N SER A 175 -7.75 16.84 -12.44
CA SER A 175 -7.36 15.83 -13.44
C SER A 175 -7.30 16.44 -14.83
N THR A 176 -6.56 15.79 -15.73
CA THR A 176 -6.64 16.08 -17.16
C THR A 176 -7.95 15.54 -17.74
N ASP A 177 -8.29 15.98 -18.95
CA ASP A 177 -9.10 15.18 -19.86
C ASP A 177 -8.33 13.90 -20.26
N VAL A 178 -9.03 12.94 -20.86
CA VAL A 178 -8.36 11.77 -21.45
C VAL A 178 -7.54 12.21 -22.66
N LEU A 179 -6.23 11.94 -22.61
CA LEU A 179 -5.29 12.20 -23.68
C LEU A 179 -5.06 10.92 -24.48
N ASN A 180 -5.29 10.95 -25.79
CA ASN A 180 -4.88 9.88 -26.69
C ASN A 180 -3.51 10.21 -27.28
N ILE A 181 -2.49 9.46 -26.88
CA ILE A 181 -1.09 9.71 -27.27
C ILE A 181 -0.52 8.49 -28.00
N PRO A 182 0.51 8.66 -28.85
CA PRO A 182 1.22 7.53 -29.44
C PRO A 182 1.78 6.60 -28.37
N ALA A 183 1.75 5.30 -28.65
CA ALA A 183 2.42 4.32 -27.79
C ALA A 183 3.94 4.42 -27.92
N GLY A 184 4.65 4.20 -26.82
CA GLY A 184 6.11 4.29 -26.79
C GLY A 184 6.68 4.37 -25.38
N ASP A 185 7.98 4.61 -25.31
CA ASP A 185 8.67 4.86 -24.04
C ASP A 185 8.61 6.35 -23.71
N TYR A 186 8.26 6.67 -22.46
CA TYR A 186 8.10 8.04 -21.99
C TYR A 186 8.75 8.23 -20.61
N GLN A 187 8.97 9.50 -20.26
CA GLN A 187 9.18 9.96 -18.89
C GLN A 187 7.98 10.81 -18.47
N VAL A 188 7.34 10.43 -17.35
CA VAL A 188 6.30 11.22 -16.70
C VAL A 188 6.93 11.95 -15.52
N ARG A 189 6.89 13.29 -15.56
CA ARG A 189 7.54 14.15 -14.58
C ARG A 189 6.57 15.18 -14.05
N LEU A 190 6.65 15.42 -12.74
CA LEU A 190 5.88 16.44 -12.05
C LEU A 190 6.85 17.48 -11.48
N ALA A 191 6.61 18.76 -11.76
CA ALA A 191 7.46 19.84 -11.28
C ALA A 191 6.66 20.83 -10.42
N VAL A 192 7.31 21.39 -9.40
CA VAL A 192 6.80 22.52 -8.61
C VAL A 192 7.70 23.72 -8.90
N GLY A 193 7.21 24.62 -9.77
CA GLY A 193 8.06 25.66 -10.36
C GLY A 193 9.19 25.02 -11.19
N ASP A 194 10.43 25.43 -10.95
CA ASP A 194 11.60 24.93 -11.70
C ASP A 194 12.20 23.62 -11.14
N THR A 195 11.62 23.07 -10.06
CA THR A 195 12.13 21.86 -9.39
C THR A 195 11.31 20.65 -9.79
N VAL A 196 11.96 19.60 -10.29
CA VAL A 196 11.32 18.29 -10.50
C VAL A 196 11.02 17.69 -9.13
N ALA A 197 9.75 17.51 -8.84
CA ALA A 197 9.27 16.86 -7.62
C ALA A 197 9.17 15.35 -7.80
N PHE A 198 8.92 14.87 -9.02
CA PHE A 198 8.85 13.44 -9.34
C PHE A 198 9.32 13.17 -10.78
N ASP A 199 10.05 12.08 -10.98
CA ASP A 199 10.45 11.52 -12.26
C ASP A 199 10.30 9.99 -12.26
N SER A 200 9.39 9.49 -13.12
CA SER A 200 9.15 8.05 -13.29
C SER A 200 10.34 7.29 -13.86
N GLY A 201 11.31 7.99 -14.44
CA GLY A 201 12.26 7.39 -15.36
C GLY A 201 11.57 6.92 -16.62
N THR A 202 12.30 6.15 -17.43
CA THR A 202 11.76 5.59 -18.66
C THR A 202 10.73 4.50 -18.34
N ILE A 203 9.48 4.76 -18.68
CA ILE A 203 8.38 3.80 -18.55
C ILE A 203 7.78 3.49 -19.93
N PRO A 204 7.45 2.21 -20.20
CA PRO A 204 6.72 1.85 -21.41
C PRO A 204 5.24 2.21 -21.25
N LEU A 205 4.68 2.93 -22.22
CA LEU A 205 3.26 3.20 -22.35
C LEU A 205 2.73 2.46 -23.60
N PRO A 206 2.19 1.24 -23.42
CA PRO A 206 1.89 0.35 -24.54
C PRO A 206 0.60 0.74 -25.29
N ALA A 207 0.55 0.38 -26.58
CA ALA A 207 -0.64 0.59 -27.42
C ALA A 207 -1.85 -0.20 -26.91
N ASN A 208 -3.05 0.30 -27.20
CA ASN A 208 -4.35 -0.19 -26.71
C ASN A 208 -4.56 -0.07 -25.19
N ALA A 209 -3.65 0.57 -24.45
CA ALA A 209 -3.82 0.78 -23.02
C ALA A 209 -4.82 1.91 -22.72
N ASN A 210 -5.49 1.80 -21.58
CA ASN A 210 -6.43 2.78 -21.07
C ASN A 210 -6.10 3.01 -19.59
N LEU A 211 -5.28 4.02 -19.32
CA LEU A 211 -4.62 4.22 -18.04
C LEU A 211 -5.15 5.47 -17.34
N THR A 212 -5.43 5.36 -16.06
CA THR A 212 -5.54 6.53 -15.17
C THR A 212 -4.30 6.52 -14.27
N ILE A 213 -3.50 7.58 -14.33
CA ILE A 213 -2.27 7.73 -13.54
C ILE A 213 -2.52 8.78 -12.47
N ALA A 214 -2.51 8.39 -11.21
CA ALA A 214 -2.74 9.29 -10.10
C ALA A 214 -1.43 9.55 -9.35
N ALA A 215 -1.07 10.82 -9.17
CA ALA A 215 -0.06 11.21 -8.20
C ALA A 215 -0.67 11.17 -6.80
N ILE A 216 -0.27 10.18 -6.01
CA ILE A 216 -0.62 10.03 -4.59
C ILE A 216 0.59 10.46 -3.75
N SER A 217 0.41 10.73 -2.45
CA SER A 217 1.55 11.08 -1.59
C SER A 217 2.58 9.93 -1.59
N THR A 218 3.79 10.11 -1.06
CA THR A 218 4.66 8.95 -0.82
C THR A 218 4.23 8.28 0.48
N GLY A 219 4.43 8.94 1.63
CA GLY A 219 3.77 8.62 2.91
C GLY A 219 4.14 7.27 3.55
N ASP A 220 4.87 6.41 2.84
CA ASP A 220 5.25 5.06 3.24
C ASP A 220 6.73 4.71 2.91
N SER A 221 7.53 5.73 2.61
CA SER A 221 8.99 5.66 2.51
C SER A 221 9.59 7.06 2.68
N ASN A 222 10.88 7.15 3.01
CA ASN A 222 11.64 8.39 3.09
C ASN A 222 12.08 8.93 1.70
N SER A 223 11.24 8.78 0.67
CA SER A 223 11.55 9.29 -0.66
C SER A 223 11.69 10.82 -0.63
N THR A 224 12.67 11.33 -1.37
CA THR A 224 12.79 12.77 -1.60
C THR A 224 11.64 13.34 -2.44
N SER A 225 10.91 12.47 -3.15
CA SER A 225 9.71 12.85 -3.86
C SER A 225 8.50 12.89 -2.92
N PRO A 226 7.71 13.98 -2.92
CA PRO A 226 6.52 14.06 -2.09
C PRO A 226 5.35 13.20 -2.61
N VAL A 227 5.50 12.63 -3.81
CA VAL A 227 4.48 11.83 -4.48
C VAL A 227 5.08 10.58 -5.10
N LYS A 228 4.24 9.59 -5.34
CA LYS A 228 4.49 8.51 -6.28
C LYS A 228 3.32 8.37 -7.25
N LEU A 229 3.54 7.67 -8.36
CA LEU A 229 2.47 7.48 -9.35
C LEU A 229 1.83 6.12 -9.19
N MET A 230 0.53 6.12 -8.91
CA MET A 230 -0.31 4.96 -9.03
C MET A 230 -0.87 4.87 -10.45
N VAL A 231 -0.69 3.73 -11.12
CA VAL A 231 -1.25 3.45 -12.43
C VAL A 231 -2.42 2.50 -12.29
N LEU A 232 -3.57 2.88 -12.85
CA LEU A 232 -4.80 2.10 -12.89
C LEU A 232 -5.06 1.69 -14.34
N ASP A 233 -5.16 0.39 -14.61
CA ASP A 233 -5.39 -0.18 -15.94
C ASP A 233 -6.83 -0.72 -16.14
N GLY A 234 -7.69 -0.48 -15.16
CA GLY A 234 -9.07 -0.96 -15.09
C GLY A 234 -9.23 -2.38 -14.54
N SER A 235 -8.15 -3.14 -14.38
CA SER A 235 -8.13 -4.45 -13.72
C SER A 235 -7.57 -4.38 -12.30
N GLY A 236 -6.68 -3.43 -12.03
CA GLY A 236 -6.12 -3.17 -10.71
C GLY A 236 -5.26 -1.91 -10.68
N SER A 237 -4.29 -1.88 -9.77
CA SER A 237 -3.30 -0.81 -9.64
C SER A 237 -1.85 -1.33 -9.59
N SER A 238 -0.91 -0.51 -10.02
CA SER A 238 0.52 -0.65 -9.73
C SER A 238 1.13 0.69 -9.32
N ILE A 239 2.30 0.66 -8.70
CA ILE A 239 3.03 1.86 -8.29
C ILE A 239 4.27 2.04 -9.16
N ILE A 240 4.55 3.28 -9.53
CA ILE A 240 5.82 3.74 -10.09
C ILE A 240 6.43 4.71 -9.09
N GLU A 241 7.57 4.31 -8.55
CA GLU A 241 8.38 5.12 -7.65
C GLU A 241 9.18 6.17 -8.42
N ASP A 242 9.60 7.21 -7.71
CA ASP A 242 10.52 8.20 -8.25
C ASP A 242 11.90 7.55 -8.52
N THR A 243 12.55 7.90 -9.62
CA THR A 243 13.88 7.36 -9.96
C THR A 243 14.98 7.68 -8.96
N GLY A 244 14.81 8.72 -8.15
CA GLY A 244 15.69 9.06 -7.03
C GLY A 244 15.38 8.28 -5.76
N SER A 245 14.33 7.45 -5.72
CA SER A 245 13.97 6.68 -4.52
C SER A 245 15.06 5.67 -4.21
N GLN A 246 15.60 5.75 -3.00
CA GLN A 246 16.56 4.81 -2.46
C GLN A 246 15.84 3.68 -1.73
N ALA A 247 16.51 2.55 -1.56
CA ALA A 247 16.11 1.57 -0.57
C ALA A 247 16.63 2.03 0.79
N GLU A 248 15.87 1.83 1.86
CA GLU A 248 16.37 2.06 3.21
C GLU A 248 16.59 0.73 3.92
N VAL A 249 17.77 0.53 4.51
CA VAL A 249 18.12 -0.74 5.16
C VAL A 249 18.58 -0.51 6.58
N ARG A 250 18.05 -1.28 7.52
CA ARG A 250 18.62 -1.46 8.85
C ARG A 250 19.09 -2.88 9.06
N VAL A 251 20.17 -3.02 9.81
CA VAL A 251 20.83 -4.30 10.06
C VAL A 251 20.92 -4.54 11.56
N GLY A 252 20.52 -5.72 12.00
CA GLY A 252 20.54 -6.11 13.40
C GLY A 252 21.29 -7.39 13.66
N HIS A 253 22.16 -7.38 14.68
CA HIS A 253 22.81 -8.59 15.16
C HIS A 253 21.99 -9.20 16.31
N LEU A 254 21.26 -10.29 16.02
CA LEU A 254 20.32 -10.90 16.98
C LEU A 254 20.74 -12.28 17.52
N VAL A 255 21.94 -12.75 17.19
CA VAL A 255 22.46 -14.05 17.64
C VAL A 255 23.15 -13.94 19.01
N ASP A 256 22.52 -14.44 20.07
CA ASP A 256 23.16 -14.52 21.38
C ASP A 256 24.39 -15.46 21.36
N GLY A 257 25.46 -15.02 22.03
CA GLY A 257 26.72 -15.77 22.13
C GLY A 257 27.63 -15.73 20.89
N ALA A 258 27.23 -15.08 19.80
CA ALA A 258 28.12 -14.82 18.66
C ALA A 258 29.07 -13.63 18.97
N PRO A 259 30.24 -13.54 18.30
CA PRO A 259 31.17 -12.43 18.50
C PRO A 259 30.66 -11.12 17.89
N VAL A 260 31.31 -10.01 18.23
CA VAL A 260 31.15 -8.73 17.50
C VAL A 260 31.53 -8.94 16.04
N VAL A 261 30.77 -8.33 15.13
CA VAL A 261 30.93 -8.53 13.68
C VAL A 261 31.13 -7.24 12.91
N ASP A 262 31.82 -7.37 11.78
CA ASP A 262 31.91 -6.34 10.74
C ASP A 262 31.10 -6.76 9.52
N VAL A 263 30.32 -5.83 8.97
CA VAL A 263 29.57 -6.04 7.72
C VAL A 263 30.34 -5.45 6.55
N HIS A 264 30.59 -6.26 5.53
CA HIS A 264 31.12 -5.82 4.26
C HIS A 264 30.01 -5.80 3.21
N VAL A 265 30.06 -4.77 2.36
CA VAL A 265 29.13 -4.57 1.24
C VAL A 265 29.95 -4.45 -0.03
N ASP A 266 29.64 -5.25 -1.04
CA ASP A 266 30.36 -5.35 -2.31
C ASP A 266 31.88 -5.57 -2.10
N GLY A 267 32.23 -6.42 -1.13
CA GLY A 267 33.61 -6.80 -0.79
C GLY A 267 34.41 -5.77 0.02
N ALA A 268 33.79 -4.70 0.53
CA ALA A 268 34.47 -3.69 1.34
C ALA A 268 33.76 -3.46 2.69
N ALA A 269 34.55 -3.21 3.74
CA ALA A 269 34.02 -2.87 5.06
C ALA A 269 33.09 -1.65 5.01
N PHE A 270 31.90 -1.80 5.59
CA PHE A 270 30.87 -0.77 5.57
C PHE A 270 30.80 -0.06 6.92
N ALA A 271 31.46 1.09 7.01
CA ALA A 271 31.66 1.83 8.25
C ALA A 271 30.40 2.09 9.11
N PRO A 272 29.19 2.35 8.54
CA PRO A 272 27.97 2.49 9.35
C PRO A 272 27.62 1.26 10.19
N LEU A 273 28.07 0.08 9.77
CA LEU A 273 27.79 -1.23 10.39
C LEU A 273 29.04 -1.90 10.97
N ALA A 274 30.12 -1.15 11.21
CA ALA A 274 31.32 -1.66 11.86
C ALA A 274 31.07 -2.00 13.34
N ASP A 275 31.75 -3.02 13.87
CA ASP A 275 31.66 -3.41 15.28
C ASP A 275 30.22 -3.63 15.78
N LEU A 276 29.38 -4.33 15.01
CA LEU A 276 27.99 -4.58 15.40
C LEU A 276 27.94 -5.64 16.50
N GLU A 277 27.41 -5.28 17.67
CA GLU A 277 27.30 -6.17 18.82
C GLU A 277 25.90 -6.79 18.93
N PHE A 278 25.76 -7.92 19.64
CA PHE A 278 24.47 -8.52 19.96
C PHE A 278 23.47 -7.49 20.54
N LYS A 279 22.22 -7.55 20.04
CA LYS A 279 21.10 -6.61 20.29
C LYS A 279 21.24 -5.23 19.66
N GLN A 280 22.34 -4.92 18.97
CA GLN A 280 22.42 -3.68 18.22
C GLN A 280 21.69 -3.83 16.88
N ILE A 281 20.80 -2.89 16.62
CA ILE A 281 20.16 -2.65 15.32
C ILE A 281 20.60 -1.25 14.90
N ARG A 282 21.10 -1.11 13.66
CA ARG A 282 21.58 0.16 13.11
C ARG A 282 20.98 0.38 11.72
N GLY A 283 20.56 1.61 11.44
CA GLY A 283 19.92 2.04 10.19
C GLY A 283 18.87 3.11 10.51
N TYR A 284 18.00 3.51 9.60
CA TYR A 284 17.82 3.18 8.19
C TYR A 284 18.89 3.84 7.30
N LEU A 285 19.58 3.04 6.49
CA LEU A 285 20.66 3.49 5.62
C LEU A 285 20.20 3.53 4.17
N ASP A 286 20.36 4.67 3.53
CA ASP A 286 20.08 4.85 2.12
C ASP A 286 21.02 4.03 1.23
N LEU A 287 20.44 3.15 0.43
CA LEU A 287 21.13 2.34 -0.58
C LEU A 287 20.52 2.58 -1.96
N ALA A 288 21.38 2.68 -2.97
CA ALA A 288 20.92 2.69 -4.36
C ALA A 288 20.22 1.36 -4.69
N PRO A 289 19.13 1.36 -5.46
CA PRO A 289 18.43 0.13 -5.83
C PRO A 289 19.29 -0.72 -6.78
N LYS A 290 19.75 -1.87 -6.27
CA LYS A 290 20.52 -2.88 -7.02
C LYS A 290 20.69 -4.14 -6.15
N ALA A 291 21.35 -5.13 -6.70
CA ALA A 291 21.88 -6.25 -5.94
C ALA A 291 23.20 -5.88 -5.24
N TYR A 292 23.36 -6.33 -3.99
CA TYR A 292 24.57 -6.16 -3.18
C TYR A 292 25.10 -7.52 -2.73
N ASP A 293 26.42 -7.66 -2.70
CA ASP A 293 27.07 -8.81 -2.09
C ASP A 293 27.40 -8.46 -0.62
N ILE A 294 26.91 -9.27 0.32
CA ILE A 294 27.01 -9.02 1.75
C ILE A 294 27.79 -10.13 2.43
N ASP A 295 28.90 -9.76 3.06
CA ASP A 295 29.66 -10.66 3.93
C ASP A 295 29.62 -10.14 5.36
N VAL A 296 29.52 -11.04 6.33
CA VAL A 296 29.63 -10.73 7.76
C VAL A 296 30.80 -11.47 8.36
N TYR A 297 31.81 -10.74 8.84
CA TYR A 297 33.02 -11.29 9.44
C TYR A 297 33.03 -11.08 10.96
N VAL A 298 33.77 -11.92 11.68
CA VAL A 298 34.16 -11.59 13.06
C VAL A 298 35.00 -10.31 13.03
N ASP A 299 34.75 -9.39 13.97
CA ASP A 299 35.51 -8.14 14.11
C ASP A 299 37.03 -8.38 13.99
N GLY A 300 37.67 -7.57 13.14
CA GLY A 300 39.11 -7.62 12.87
C GLY A 300 39.56 -8.76 11.96
N THR A 301 38.64 -9.52 11.36
CA THR A 301 38.93 -10.56 10.37
C THR A 301 38.31 -10.23 9.01
N THR A 302 38.79 -10.86 7.93
CA THR A 302 38.31 -10.64 6.55
C THR A 302 38.32 -11.93 5.72
N THR A 303 38.29 -13.09 6.40
CA THR A 303 38.35 -14.41 5.78
C THR A 303 37.38 -15.32 6.51
N ASP A 304 36.81 -16.29 5.81
CA ASP A 304 35.82 -17.24 6.35
C ASP A 304 34.60 -16.51 6.97
N PRO A 305 33.81 -15.79 6.15
CA PRO A 305 32.65 -15.06 6.67
C PRO A 305 31.65 -15.98 7.36
N ILE A 306 30.97 -15.47 8.40
CA ILE A 306 29.90 -16.17 9.12
C ILE A 306 28.64 -16.23 8.25
N ILE A 307 28.32 -15.13 7.58
CA ILE A 307 27.23 -15.01 6.60
C ILE A 307 27.84 -14.51 5.30
N ASP A 308 27.45 -15.16 4.19
CA ASP A 308 27.88 -14.86 2.82
C ASP A 308 26.62 -14.88 1.94
N VAL A 309 26.25 -13.73 1.41
CA VAL A 309 25.07 -13.53 0.56
C VAL A 309 25.48 -12.84 -0.73
N ASP A 310 25.42 -13.57 -1.83
CA ASP A 310 25.57 -13.00 -3.16
C ASP A 310 24.25 -12.44 -3.68
N GLY A 311 24.27 -11.20 -4.15
CA GLY A 311 23.19 -10.60 -4.92
C GLY A 311 21.89 -10.32 -4.16
N LEU A 312 21.97 -9.86 -2.91
CA LEU A 312 20.80 -9.38 -2.17
C LEU A 312 20.21 -8.14 -2.88
N GLU A 313 19.04 -8.30 -3.49
CA GLU A 313 18.35 -7.23 -4.22
C GLU A 313 17.56 -6.33 -3.26
N VAL A 314 17.80 -5.02 -3.33
CA VAL A 314 16.98 -4.00 -2.67
C VAL A 314 16.39 -3.06 -3.71
N LYS A 315 15.15 -2.62 -3.48
CA LYS A 315 14.39 -1.79 -4.43
C LYS A 315 14.17 -0.40 -3.88
N GLY A 316 14.12 0.59 -4.77
CA GLY A 316 13.87 1.98 -4.39
C GLY A 316 12.45 2.14 -3.86
N GLY A 317 12.28 2.96 -2.82
CA GLY A 317 11.00 3.17 -2.15
C GLY A 317 10.60 2.03 -1.21
N MET A 318 11.51 1.10 -0.91
CA MET A 318 11.27 -0.02 0.00
C MET A 318 12.22 0.05 1.20
N ASP A 319 11.69 -0.36 2.36
CA ASP A 319 12.42 -0.39 3.61
C ASP A 319 12.63 -1.83 4.08
N TYR A 320 13.83 -2.12 4.56
CA TYR A 320 14.21 -3.48 4.94
C TYR A 320 14.86 -3.54 6.32
N SER A 321 14.41 -4.50 7.11
CA SER A 321 15.18 -5.05 8.22
C SER A 321 15.94 -6.28 7.79
N ILE A 322 17.25 -6.32 8.06
CA ILE A 322 18.09 -7.50 7.84
C ILE A 322 18.68 -7.94 9.18
N TYR A 323 18.23 -9.07 9.68
CA TYR A 323 18.67 -9.59 10.97
C TYR A 323 19.57 -10.80 10.81
N ALA A 324 20.72 -10.82 11.48
CA ALA A 324 21.44 -12.08 11.70
C ALA A 324 20.70 -12.88 12.79
N VAL A 325 20.18 -14.04 12.44
CA VAL A 325 19.38 -14.92 13.31
C VAL A 325 19.99 -16.33 13.40
N GLY A 326 19.70 -17.06 14.47
CA GLY A 326 20.29 -18.37 14.77
C GLY A 326 20.74 -18.48 16.22
N VAL A 327 21.41 -19.57 16.59
CA VAL A 327 21.91 -19.80 17.97
C VAL A 327 23.27 -20.48 17.92
N VAL A 328 24.22 -20.01 18.73
CA VAL A 328 25.54 -20.65 18.83
C VAL A 328 25.49 -21.97 19.61
N ALA A 329 24.66 -22.05 20.65
CA ALA A 329 24.51 -23.24 21.49
C ALA A 329 23.08 -23.36 22.07
N PRO A 330 22.31 -24.43 21.74
CA PRO A 330 22.61 -25.46 20.76
C PRO A 330 22.77 -24.86 19.35
N ALA A 331 23.66 -25.43 18.53
CA ALA A 331 23.99 -24.84 17.24
C ALA A 331 22.80 -24.92 16.28
N ILE A 332 22.29 -23.76 15.89
CA ILE A 332 21.37 -23.52 14.78
C ILE A 332 22.09 -22.58 13.82
N ALA A 333 22.02 -22.86 12.51
CA ALA A 333 22.75 -22.09 11.51
C ALA A 333 22.47 -20.59 11.67
N ILE A 334 23.54 -19.80 11.63
CA ILE A 334 23.44 -18.35 11.60
C ILE A 334 23.20 -17.96 10.15
N GLU A 335 22.10 -17.25 9.91
CA GLU A 335 21.67 -16.85 8.57
C GLU A 335 21.00 -15.47 8.62
N PRO A 336 20.93 -14.76 7.48
CA PRO A 336 20.21 -13.51 7.40
C PRO A 336 18.70 -13.78 7.27
N LEU A 337 17.91 -13.02 8.04
CA LEU A 337 16.47 -12.88 7.90
C LEU A 337 16.18 -11.49 7.35
N VAL A 338 15.73 -11.43 6.10
CA VAL A 338 15.32 -10.19 5.43
C VAL A 338 13.82 -10.02 5.58
N VAL A 339 13.40 -8.87 6.08
CA VAL A 339 11.99 -8.51 6.30
C VAL A 339 11.75 -7.15 5.64
N GLU A 340 10.71 -7.06 4.83
CA GLU A 340 10.20 -5.76 4.34
C GLU A 340 9.47 -5.07 5.50
N ASP A 341 9.86 -3.84 5.81
CA ASP A 341 9.26 -3.06 6.88
C ASP A 341 8.12 -2.20 6.32
N MET A 342 6.97 -2.19 6.98
CA MET A 342 5.92 -1.19 6.72
C MET A 342 6.11 -0.01 7.68
N ARG A 343 6.62 1.12 7.21
CA ARG A 343 6.91 2.31 8.05
C ARG A 343 5.86 3.41 7.96
N ARG A 344 4.84 3.19 7.14
CA ARG A 344 3.67 4.06 6.98
C ARG A 344 2.94 4.28 8.31
N ALA A 345 2.89 5.53 8.75
CA ALA A 345 2.08 5.96 9.88
C ALA A 345 0.59 5.93 9.54
N VAL A 346 -0.24 5.46 10.48
CA VAL A 346 -1.72 5.53 10.36
C VAL A 346 -2.27 6.39 11.50
N ALA A 347 -2.99 7.45 11.15
CA ALA A 347 -3.36 8.50 12.09
C ALA A 347 -4.26 8.04 13.25
N THR A 348 -5.00 6.95 13.08
CA THR A 348 -5.97 6.44 14.08
C THR A 348 -5.53 5.17 14.79
N SER A 349 -4.28 4.75 14.62
CA SER A 349 -3.75 3.51 15.22
C SER A 349 -2.26 3.57 15.46
N ALA A 350 -1.78 2.86 16.47
CA ALA A 350 -0.41 2.37 16.47
C ALA A 350 -0.29 1.24 15.46
N THR A 351 0.83 1.17 14.73
CA THR A 351 1.13 0.08 13.80
C THR A 351 2.24 -0.78 14.40
N LEU A 352 2.03 -2.08 14.54
CA LEU A 352 3.06 -3.01 15.00
C LEU A 352 3.54 -3.89 13.84
N ASN A 353 4.85 -3.91 13.66
CA ASN A 353 5.56 -4.86 12.82
C ASN A 353 6.25 -5.86 13.73
N VAL A 354 5.90 -7.13 13.65
CA VAL A 354 6.32 -8.16 14.60
C VAL A 354 7.16 -9.21 13.87
N THR A 355 8.35 -9.51 14.38
CA THR A 355 9.27 -10.51 13.82
C THR A 355 9.73 -11.49 14.88
N HIS A 356 9.65 -12.79 14.59
CA HIS A 356 10.16 -13.84 15.46
C HIS A 356 11.60 -14.21 15.10
N ALA A 357 12.59 -13.58 15.74
CA ALA A 357 14.01 -13.88 15.52
C ALA A 357 14.62 -14.85 16.56
N ALA A 358 13.85 -15.29 17.55
CA ALA A 358 14.31 -16.27 18.54
C ALA A 358 14.31 -17.69 17.94
N ALA A 359 15.47 -18.32 17.89
CA ALA A 359 15.70 -19.62 17.26
C ALA A 359 15.71 -20.77 18.28
N ASN A 360 15.66 -20.49 19.58
CA ASN A 360 15.63 -21.53 20.61
C ASN A 360 14.47 -22.52 20.39
N PRO A 361 14.72 -23.85 20.35
CA PRO A 361 13.71 -24.86 20.06
C PRO A 361 12.49 -24.87 21.00
N VAL A 362 12.60 -24.29 22.21
CA VAL A 362 11.45 -24.16 23.12
C VAL A 362 10.42 -23.15 22.60
N ALA A 363 10.86 -22.14 21.85
CA ALA A 363 10.03 -21.13 21.20
C ALA A 363 10.09 -21.28 19.67
N GLU A 364 10.19 -22.51 19.15
CA GLU A 364 10.10 -22.73 17.69
C GLU A 364 8.78 -22.16 17.13
N MET A 365 7.73 -22.20 17.94
CA MET A 365 6.43 -21.62 17.63
C MET A 365 5.79 -21.07 18.90
N VAL A 366 5.28 -19.83 18.83
CA VAL A 366 4.73 -19.10 19.98
C VAL A 366 3.34 -18.56 19.71
N ASP A 367 2.61 -18.30 20.80
CA ASP A 367 1.39 -17.50 20.81
C ASP A 367 1.71 -16.15 21.47
N ILE A 368 1.35 -15.05 20.80
CA ILE A 368 1.55 -13.68 21.26
C ILE A 368 0.23 -13.10 21.73
N TYR A 369 0.19 -12.68 22.98
CA TYR A 369 -0.97 -12.04 23.61
C TYR A 369 -0.66 -10.57 23.83
N LEU A 370 -1.66 -9.73 23.53
CA LEU A 370 -1.62 -8.30 23.78
C LEU A 370 -2.84 -7.93 24.62
N THR A 371 -2.63 -7.63 25.91
CA THR A 371 -3.72 -7.45 26.88
C THR A 371 -3.62 -6.09 27.57
N THR A 372 -4.75 -5.54 28.05
CA THR A 372 -4.78 -4.24 28.75
C THR A 372 -4.63 -4.38 30.28
N SER A 373 -4.49 -5.61 30.76
CA SER A 373 -4.24 -5.97 32.16
C SER A 373 -3.25 -7.11 32.23
N ALA A 374 -2.46 -7.19 33.30
CA ALA A 374 -1.48 -8.25 33.48
C ALA A 374 -2.11 -9.66 33.39
N GLY A 375 -1.41 -10.58 32.71
CA GLY A 375 -1.85 -11.95 32.47
C GLY A 375 -2.71 -12.12 31.21
N ILE A 376 -3.00 -13.39 30.88
CA ILE A 376 -3.68 -13.81 29.64
C ILE A 376 -4.99 -14.59 29.90
N ASP A 377 -5.45 -14.64 31.15
CA ASP A 377 -6.63 -15.42 31.52
C ASP A 377 -7.88 -14.97 30.73
N GLY A 378 -8.47 -15.90 29.98
CA GLY A 378 -9.66 -15.65 29.16
C GLY A 378 -9.41 -14.79 27.91
N SER A 379 -8.14 -14.56 27.55
CA SER A 379 -7.75 -13.86 26.32
C SER A 379 -7.36 -14.88 25.25
N ASP A 380 -7.73 -14.61 24.01
CA ASP A 380 -7.17 -15.31 22.85
C ASP A 380 -5.86 -14.64 22.43
N PRO A 381 -4.90 -15.38 21.84
CA PRO A 381 -3.69 -14.78 21.30
C PRO A 381 -4.03 -13.81 20.16
N ALA A 382 -3.35 -12.66 20.14
CA ALA A 382 -3.41 -11.70 19.06
C ALA A 382 -2.74 -12.24 17.78
N ILE A 383 -1.66 -13.01 17.95
CA ILE A 383 -0.99 -13.76 16.88
C ILE A 383 -0.77 -15.18 17.39
N ALA A 384 -1.39 -16.16 16.76
CA ALA A 384 -1.29 -17.57 17.15
C ALA A 384 -0.33 -18.34 16.25
N ASN A 385 0.36 -19.34 16.81
CA ASN A 385 1.27 -20.24 16.07
C ASN A 385 2.33 -19.50 15.24
N PHE A 386 2.90 -18.42 15.78
CA PHE A 386 3.91 -17.61 15.11
C PHE A 386 5.26 -18.33 15.18
N ALA A 387 5.79 -18.76 14.05
CA ALA A 387 7.00 -19.59 14.01
C ALA A 387 8.28 -18.77 13.93
N TYR A 388 9.42 -19.37 14.28
CA TYR A 388 10.73 -18.77 14.06
C TYR A 388 10.92 -18.34 12.59
N LYS A 389 11.36 -17.09 12.41
CA LYS A 389 11.51 -16.33 11.16
C LYS A 389 10.21 -15.87 10.49
N ASP A 390 9.05 -16.12 11.10
CA ASP A 390 7.84 -15.44 10.66
C ASP A 390 7.92 -13.94 10.99
N SER A 391 7.32 -13.14 10.11
CA SER A 391 7.11 -11.72 10.33
C SER A 391 5.68 -11.36 9.90
N VAL A 392 5.09 -10.39 10.60
CA VAL A 392 3.83 -9.77 10.21
C VAL A 392 3.99 -8.26 10.29
N GLN A 393 3.56 -7.59 9.22
CA GLN A 393 3.60 -6.13 9.10
C GLN A 393 2.19 -5.57 9.26
N GLY A 394 2.06 -4.33 9.74
CA GLY A 394 0.78 -3.63 9.70
C GLY A 394 -0.26 -4.13 10.71
N VAL A 395 0.14 -4.60 11.89
CA VAL A 395 -0.83 -4.95 12.94
C VAL A 395 -1.33 -3.67 13.63
N TYR A 396 -2.55 -3.26 13.31
CA TYR A 396 -3.14 -2.03 13.83
C TYR A 396 -3.71 -2.21 15.25
N VAL A 397 -3.22 -1.40 16.19
CA VAL A 397 -3.61 -1.43 17.60
C VAL A 397 -4.08 -0.04 18.04
N ALA A 398 -5.07 0.01 18.93
CA ALA A 398 -5.53 1.29 19.47
C ALA A 398 -4.42 1.91 20.34
N GLU A 399 -4.34 3.23 20.36
CA GLU A 399 -3.51 3.91 21.36
C GLU A 399 -3.89 3.47 22.78
N GLY A 400 -2.88 3.15 23.59
CA GLY A 400 -3.12 2.66 24.94
C GLY A 400 -1.90 2.01 25.57
N SER A 401 -2.12 1.44 26.75
CA SER A 401 -1.11 0.69 27.50
C SER A 401 -1.45 -0.80 27.49
N TYR A 402 -0.46 -1.61 27.13
CA TYR A 402 -0.61 -3.05 26.92
C TYR A 402 0.50 -3.85 27.61
N PHE A 403 0.15 -5.05 28.03
CA PHE A 403 1.08 -6.11 28.41
C PHE A 403 1.27 -7.03 27.21
N VAL A 404 2.52 -7.41 26.94
CA VAL A 404 2.88 -8.40 25.94
C VAL A 404 3.28 -9.66 26.67
N THR A 405 2.56 -10.74 26.42
CA THR A 405 2.89 -12.07 26.92
C THR A 405 3.11 -12.99 25.73
N VAL A 406 4.21 -13.73 25.73
CA VAL A 406 4.53 -14.73 24.70
C VAL A 406 4.60 -16.08 25.36
N THR A 407 3.85 -17.05 24.85
CA THR A 407 3.84 -18.43 25.36
C THR A 407 4.23 -19.41 24.27
N VAL A 408 4.60 -20.63 24.66
CA VAL A 408 4.70 -21.74 23.69
C VAL A 408 3.34 -21.95 23.05
N ALA A 409 3.31 -22.14 21.73
CA ALA A 409 2.07 -22.28 20.98
C ALA A 409 1.19 -23.42 21.53
N GLY A 410 -0.06 -23.11 21.85
CA GLY A 410 -1.03 -24.05 22.42
C GLY A 410 -0.80 -24.45 23.88
N ASP A 411 0.22 -23.90 24.56
CA ASP A 411 0.44 -24.08 26.00
C ASP A 411 0.60 -22.72 26.72
N PRO A 412 -0.52 -22.13 27.18
CA PRO A 412 -0.50 -20.82 27.85
C PRO A 412 0.22 -20.83 29.20
N ASN A 413 0.60 -21.99 29.74
CA ASN A 413 1.32 -22.07 31.02
C ASN A 413 2.84 -21.97 30.85
N THR A 414 3.35 -22.17 29.63
CA THR A 414 4.78 -22.07 29.34
C THR A 414 5.06 -20.68 28.76
N VAL A 415 5.27 -19.72 29.65
CA VAL A 415 5.54 -18.31 29.31
C VAL A 415 7.02 -18.11 28.98
N ALA A 416 7.29 -17.60 27.79
CA ALA A 416 8.63 -17.22 27.33
C ALA A 416 8.94 -15.75 27.66
N ILE A 417 7.96 -14.86 27.49
CA ILE A 417 8.09 -13.42 27.75
C ILE A 417 6.85 -12.94 28.50
N ASP A 418 7.05 -12.12 29.53
CA ASP A 418 5.99 -11.41 30.25
C ASP A 418 6.48 -9.98 30.51
N SER A 419 5.92 -9.01 29.77
CA SER A 419 6.41 -7.64 29.78
C SER A 419 5.82 -6.81 30.93
N ALA A 420 6.54 -5.76 31.33
CA ALA A 420 5.91 -4.60 31.96
C ALA A 420 4.96 -3.92 30.95
N PRO A 421 3.97 -3.12 31.40
CA PRO A 421 3.08 -2.44 30.46
C PRO A 421 3.86 -1.48 29.57
N VAL A 422 3.64 -1.56 28.26
CA VAL A 422 4.20 -0.69 27.22
C VAL A 422 3.09 0.21 26.71
N THR A 423 3.41 1.46 26.39
CA THR A 423 2.45 2.41 25.80
C THR A 423 2.71 2.53 24.31
N VAL A 424 1.66 2.41 23.50
CA VAL A 424 1.69 2.64 22.05
C VAL A 424 0.80 3.82 21.69
N MET A 425 1.21 4.60 20.69
CA MET A 425 0.54 5.85 20.29
C MET A 425 0.03 5.77 18.86
N ASN A 426 -1.08 6.45 18.58
CA ASN A 426 -1.58 6.59 17.21
C ASN A 426 -0.57 7.33 16.32
N GLY A 427 -0.45 6.93 15.06
CA GLY A 427 0.49 7.52 14.11
C GLY A 427 1.94 7.11 14.33
N VAL A 428 2.20 6.12 15.20
CA VAL A 428 3.55 5.58 15.44
C VAL A 428 3.62 4.14 14.94
N VAL A 429 4.70 3.83 14.22
CA VAL A 429 5.04 2.48 13.79
C VAL A 429 6.12 1.91 14.70
N TYR A 430 5.82 0.77 15.33
CA TYR A 430 6.73 0.06 16.21
C TYR A 430 7.23 -1.22 15.55
N GLN A 431 8.55 -1.42 15.52
CA GLN A 431 9.13 -2.74 15.28
C GLN A 431 9.25 -3.49 16.60
N VAL A 432 8.74 -4.71 16.65
CA VAL A 432 8.87 -5.63 17.78
C VAL A 432 9.57 -6.89 17.29
N VAL A 433 10.78 -7.16 17.82
CA VAL A 433 11.57 -8.33 17.43
C VAL A 433 11.82 -9.21 18.66
N ALA A 434 11.33 -10.45 18.62
CA ALA A 434 11.62 -11.44 19.65
C ALA A 434 12.99 -12.07 19.39
N ILE A 435 13.84 -12.17 20.42
CA ILE A 435 15.19 -12.71 20.32
C ILE A 435 15.47 -13.74 21.42
N ASP A 436 16.44 -14.61 21.18
CA ASP A 436 17.05 -15.39 22.24
C ASP A 436 17.94 -14.48 23.10
N ASP A 437 17.86 -14.64 24.43
CA ASP A 437 18.65 -13.85 25.38
C ASP A 437 18.96 -14.72 26.61
N GLY A 438 19.99 -15.55 26.49
CA GLY A 438 20.38 -16.54 27.50
C GLY A 438 20.74 -15.91 28.86
N ASN A 439 21.10 -14.62 28.88
CA ASN A 439 21.40 -13.88 30.10
C ASN A 439 20.16 -13.33 30.84
N ASN A 440 18.96 -13.42 30.24
CA ASN A 440 17.74 -12.77 30.73
C ASN A 440 16.53 -13.72 30.81
N GLY A 441 16.77 -15.00 31.06
CA GLY A 441 15.70 -16.00 31.16
C GLY A 441 15.39 -16.70 29.84
N GLY A 442 16.20 -16.48 28.80
CA GLY A 442 16.18 -17.23 27.54
C GLY A 442 15.59 -16.46 26.37
N PHE A 443 14.70 -15.49 26.62
CA PHE A 443 13.99 -14.74 25.58
C PHE A 443 13.87 -13.25 25.95
N ASN A 444 13.80 -12.38 24.95
CA ASN A 444 13.59 -10.95 25.14
C ASN A 444 12.92 -10.31 23.92
N LEU A 445 12.43 -9.07 24.07
CA LEU A 445 11.92 -8.25 22.97
C LEU A 445 12.82 -7.03 22.77
N ILE A 446 13.17 -6.74 21.53
CA ILE A 446 13.65 -5.43 21.11
C ILE A 446 12.46 -4.68 20.52
N VAL A 447 12.24 -3.44 20.97
CA VAL A 447 11.14 -2.59 20.51
C VAL A 447 11.68 -1.22 20.15
N ASP A 448 11.48 -0.82 18.89
CA ASP A 448 11.93 0.45 18.33
C ASP A 448 10.75 1.18 17.66
N ASP A 449 10.76 2.52 17.73
CA ASP A 449 9.93 3.38 16.88
C ASP A 449 10.65 3.56 15.53
N ILE A 450 9.94 3.26 14.45
CA ILE A 450 10.47 3.27 13.08
C ILE A 450 9.63 4.12 12.12
N THR A 451 8.79 4.99 12.67
CA THR A 451 7.90 5.86 11.88
C THR A 451 8.69 6.71 10.88
N ASP A 452 8.18 6.84 9.66
CA ASP A 452 8.69 7.78 8.62
C ASP A 452 8.32 9.25 8.85
#